data_AF-A0A2V6JRJ7-F1
#
_entry.id   AF-A0A2V6JRJ7-F1
#
_cell.length_a   1.000
_cell.length_b   1.000
_cell.length_c   1.000
_cell.angle_alpha   90.00
_cell.angle_beta   90.00
_cell.angle_gamma   90.00
#
_symmetry.space_group_name_H-M   'P 1'
#
loop_
_entity.id
_entity.type
_entity.pdbx_description
1 polymer ?
#
loop_
_entity_poly.entity_id
_entity_poly.type
_entity_poly.pdbx_seq_one_letter_code
_entity_poly.pdbx_strand_id
1 'polypeptide(L)' 'FAWYIKNYGADVNLFVDHSQIVQLECLRAGIWGTKSLWGRVVTYKE' A
#
# COMPACT_ATOMS: atom_id res chain seq x y z
N PHE A 1 -2.62 6.39 -2.95
CA PHE A 1 -1.87 5.17 -2.60
C PHE A 1 -2.59 3.89 -3.01
N ALA A 2 -3.80 3.64 -2.52
CA ALA A 2 -4.58 2.42 -2.76
C ALA A 2 -4.64 1.94 -4.23
N TRP A 3 -4.98 2.83 -5.17
CA TRP A 3 -5.05 2.46 -6.59
C TRP A 3 -3.67 2.05 -7.14
N TYR A 4 -2.61 2.79 -6.82
CA TYR A 4 -1.26 2.45 -7.28
C TYR A 4 -0.77 1.12 -6.70
N ILE A 5 -0.97 0.90 -5.39
CA ILE A 5 -0.62 -0.38 -4.75
C ILE A 5 -1.35 -1.55 -5.40
N LYS A 6 -2.64 -1.35 -5.75
CA LYS A 6 -3.45 -2.39 -6.41
C LYS A 6 -2.97 -2.73 -7.83
N ASN A 7 -2.51 -1.74 -8.59
CA ASN A 7 -2.16 -1.93 -10.00
C ASN A 7 -0.67 -2.26 -10.22
N TYR A 8 0.22 -1.75 -9.36
CA TYR A 8 1.68 -1.87 -9.51
C TYR A 8 2.35 -2.68 -8.39
N GLY A 9 1.62 -3.04 -7.32
CA GLY A 9 2.16 -3.76 -6.17
C GLY A 9 2.56 -2.83 -5.01
N ALA A 10 2.88 -3.43 -3.86
CA ALA A 10 3.17 -2.68 -2.64
C ALA A 10 4.44 -1.82 -2.75
N ASP A 11 5.45 -2.27 -3.49
CA ASP A 11 6.76 -1.61 -3.60
C ASP A 11 6.82 -0.47 -4.63
N VAL A 12 5.68 -0.04 -5.18
CA VAL A 12 5.62 1.08 -6.13
C VAL A 12 6.15 2.39 -5.50
N ASN A 13 7.00 3.11 -6.24
CA ASN A 13 7.54 4.40 -5.83
C ASN A 13 6.49 5.51 -6.00
N LEU A 14 6.21 6.27 -4.93
CA LEU A 14 5.22 7.35 -4.91
C LEU A 14 5.82 8.56 -4.18
N PHE A 15 5.56 9.77 -4.68
CA PHE A 15 5.81 10.99 -3.93
C PHE A 15 4.70 11.19 -2.89
N VAL A 16 5.06 11.38 -1.63
CA VAL A 16 4.13 11.43 -0.50
C VAL A 16 4.52 12.57 0.44
N ASP A 17 3.51 13.28 0.96
CA ASP A 17 3.72 14.28 2.00
C ASP A 17 4.01 13.62 3.37
N HIS A 18 4.76 14.31 4.23
CA HIS A 18 5.17 13.83 5.54
C HIS A 18 4.00 13.31 6.41
N SER A 19 2.82 13.93 6.32
CA SER A 19 1.64 13.55 7.11
C SER A 19 1.00 12.23 6.66
N GLN A 20 1.32 11.75 5.47
CA GLN A 20 0.65 10.61 4.82
C GLN A 20 1.49 9.33 4.79
N ILE A 21 2.73 9.38 5.30
CA ILE A 21 3.66 8.23 5.31
C ILE A 21 3.05 7.03 6.05
N VAL A 22 2.46 7.26 7.24
CA VAL A 22 1.84 6.18 8.03
C VAL A 22 0.70 5.51 7.25
N GLN A 23 -0.11 6.30 6.54
CA GLN A 23 -1.21 5.77 5.73
C GLN A 23 -0.69 4.90 4.58
N LEU A 24 0.40 5.32 3.91
CA LEU A 24 1.02 4.53 2.85
C LEU A 24 1.54 3.19 3.39
N GLU A 25 2.26 3.20 4.51
CA GLU A 25 2.85 1.99 5.08
C GLU A 25 1.78 1.02 5.58
N CYS A 26 0.71 1.51 6.22
CA CYS A 26 -0.41 0.65 6.60
C CYS A 26 -1.12 0.04 5.38
N LEU A 27 -1.21 0.75 4.25
CA LEU A 27 -1.75 0.20 3.00
C LEU A 27 -0.83 -0.85 2.38
N ARG A 28 0.50 -0.65 2.42
CA ARG A 28 1.49 -1.63 1.93
C ARG A 28 1.52 -2.91 2.77
N ALA A 29 1.36 -2.77 4.08
CA ALA A 29 1.21 -3.90 5.00
C ALA A 29 -0.17 -4.58 4.93
N GLY A 30 -1.11 -4.03 4.14
CA GLY A 30 -2.46 -4.59 4.00
C GLY A 30 -3.34 -4.45 5.25
N ILE A 31 -2.95 -3.61 6.22
CA ILE A 31 -3.69 -3.34 7.46
C ILE A 31 -4.47 -2.03 7.40
N TRP A 32 -4.75 -1.55 6.19
CA TRP A 32 -5.56 -0.35 5.95
C TRP A 32 -6.24 -0.43 4.59
N GLY A 33 -7.28 0.37 4.39
CA GLY A 33 -7.98 0.51 3.12
C GLY A 33 -9.34 -0.19 3.10
N THR A 34 -9.91 -0.30 1.91
CA THR A 34 -11.24 -0.89 1.70
C THR A 34 -11.16 -2.41 1.61
N LYS A 35 -12.33 -3.08 1.56
CA LYS A 35 -12.46 -4.54 1.41
C LYS A 35 -11.59 -5.15 0.30
N SER A 36 -11.23 -4.37 -0.73
CA SER A 36 -10.42 -4.84 -1.85
C SER A 36 -8.92 -4.88 -1.54
N LEU A 37 -8.45 -4.20 -0.50
CA LEU A 37 -7.02 -4.09 -0.14
C LEU A 37 -6.70 -4.71 1.23
N TRP A 38 -7.62 -4.62 2.20
CA TRP A 38 -7.39 -5.15 3.54
C TRP A 38 -7.09 -6.67 3.51
N GLY A 39 -5.92 -7.05 4.03
CA GLY A 39 -5.45 -8.44 4.08
C GLY A 39 -5.16 -9.07 2.72
N ARG A 40 -5.06 -8.28 1.65
CA ARG A 40 -4.90 -8.78 0.27
C ARG A 40 -3.64 -8.28 -0.43
N VAL A 41 -2.84 -7.46 0.26
CA VAL A 41 -1.54 -7.03 -0.24
C VAL A 41 -0.53 -8.08 0.20
N VAL A 42 0.00 -8.84 -0.77
CA VAL A 42 1.00 -9.89 -0.55
C VAL A 42 2.19 -9.59 -1.45
N THR A 43 3.38 -9.53 -0.87
CA THR A 43 4.65 -9.42 -1.60
C THR A 43 5.52 -10.62 -1.28
N TYR A 44 6.15 -11.16 -2.32
CA TYR A 44 7.17 -12.20 -2.18
C TYR A 44 8.52 -11.52 -2.36
N LYS A 45 9.36 -11.55 -1.33
CA LYS A 45 10.75 -11.12 -1.44
C LYS A 45 11.58 -12.37 -1.77
N GLU A 46 12.52 -12.24 -2.71
CA GLU A 46 13.54 -13.25 -2.98
C GLU A 46 14.42 -13.51 -1.75
#